data_AF-A0A6I1NP38-F1
#
_entry.id   AF-A0A6I1NP38-F1
#
_cell.length_a   1.000
_cell.length_b   1.000
_cell.length_c   1.000
_cell.angle_alpha   90.00
_cell.angle_beta   90.00
_cell.angle_gamma   90.00
#
_symmetry.space_group_name_H-M   'P 1'
#
loop_
_entity.id
_entity.type
_entity.pdbx_description
1 polymer ?
#
loop_
_entity_poly.entity_id
_entity_poly.type
_entity_poly.pdbx_seq_one_letter_code
_entity_poly.pdbx_strand_id
1 'polypeptide(L)'
;DAMAVGNHEFDKPVPVLMKQRGWASFPMLSANIYQDGHRMFDPYTIFNLGGVKVAVLGLTTDDTAKMVNPAQLQGIEFKSPIAEAAKLVPELRQKADIVIAATHMGHYPDGQHGVNAPGDVEMARAVKGIDLIVGGHSQNPVCMKAE
;
A
#
# COMPACT_ATOMS: atom_id res chain seq x y z
N ASP A 1 -5.19 12.32 6.19
CA ASP A 1 -5.90 11.27 6.96
C ASP A 1 -5.14 9.97 7.10
N ALA A 2 -4.51 9.45 6.04
CA ALA A 2 -3.60 8.30 6.11
C ALA A 2 -2.56 8.38 4.98
N MET A 3 -1.47 7.61 5.10
CA MET A 3 -0.43 7.50 4.08
C MET A 3 -0.05 6.03 3.87
N ALA A 4 0.13 5.60 2.62
CA ALA A 4 0.77 4.32 2.32
C ALA A 4 2.28 4.45 2.50
N VAL A 5 2.91 3.49 3.18
CA VAL A 5 4.37 3.40 3.27
C VAL A 5 4.91 3.06 1.87
N GLY A 6 5.81 3.87 1.33
CA GLY A 6 6.52 3.63 0.08
C GLY A 6 7.88 2.98 0.27
N ASN A 7 8.58 2.75 -0.84
CA ASN A 7 9.91 2.15 -0.79
C ASN A 7 10.95 3.10 -0.19
N HIS A 8 10.82 4.42 -0.41
CA HIS A 8 11.77 5.43 0.07
C HIS A 8 11.70 5.70 1.57
N GLU A 9 10.64 5.27 2.26
CA GLU A 9 10.60 5.24 3.73
C GLU A 9 11.71 4.35 4.31
N PHE A 10 12.27 3.44 3.51
CA PHE A 10 13.38 2.55 3.87
C PHE A 10 14.75 3.04 3.36
N ASP A 11 14.86 4.25 2.80
CA ASP A 11 16.17 4.82 2.42
C ASP A 11 17.04 5.15 3.64
N LYS A 12 16.41 5.32 4.79
CA LYS A 12 17.05 5.55 6.08
C LYS A 12 16.88 4.32 6.96
N PRO A 13 17.79 4.08 7.93
CA PRO A 13 17.63 2.99 8.87
C PRO A 13 16.25 3.01 9.55
N VAL A 14 15.67 1.83 9.78
CA VAL A 14 14.32 1.65 10.38
C VAL A 14 14.05 2.51 11.63
N PRO A 15 15.01 2.77 12.55
CA PRO A 15 14.77 3.69 13.65
C PRO A 15 14.37 5.11 13.23
N VAL A 16 14.80 5.59 12.07
CA VAL A 16 14.38 6.89 11.50
C VAL A 16 12.93 6.80 11.02
N LEU A 17 12.56 5.74 10.31
CA LEU A 17 11.18 5.48 9.90
C LEU A 17 10.22 5.39 11.11
N MET A 18 10.64 4.74 12.19
CA MET A 18 9.85 4.67 13.43
C MET A 18 9.69 6.04 14.09
N LYS A 19 10.71 6.92 14.04
CA LYS A 19 10.58 8.31 14.49
C LYS A 19 9.61 9.10 13.62
N GLN A 20 9.70 8.96 12.29
CA GLN A 20 8.76 9.60 11.36
C GLN A 20 7.32 9.17 11.62
N ARG A 21 7.08 7.87 11.85
CA ARG A 21 5.77 7.34 12.27
C ARG A 21 5.29 7.98 13.57
N GLY A 22 6.18 8.20 14.54
CA GLY A 22 5.86 8.87 15.80
C GLY A 22 5.59 10.38 15.67
N TRP A 23 6.14 11.05 14.66
CA TRP A 23 5.89 12.47 14.37
C TRP A 23 4.61 12.69 13.57
N ALA A 24 4.23 11.74 12.72
CA ALA A 24 3.04 11.85 11.89
C ALA A 24 1.77 11.89 12.75
N SER A 25 0.91 12.88 12.48
CA SER A 25 -0.42 12.98 13.11
C SER A 25 -1.48 12.12 12.40
N PHE A 26 -1.05 11.22 11.50
CA PHE A 26 -1.87 10.33 10.71
C PHE A 26 -1.20 8.96 10.61
N PRO A 27 -1.96 7.86 10.47
CA PRO A 27 -1.40 6.53 10.33
C PRO A 27 -0.61 6.37 9.03
N MET A 28 0.57 5.77 9.16
CA MET A 28 1.33 5.17 8.06
C MET A 28 0.91 3.70 7.94
N LEU A 29 0.40 3.32 6.77
CA LEU A 29 -0.28 2.05 6.53
C LEU A 29 0.51 1.17 5.57
N SER A 30 0.59 -0.12 5.88
CA SER A 30 1.03 -1.15 4.94
C SER A 30 0.63 -2.54 5.45
N ALA A 31 -0.15 -3.27 4.64
CA ALA A 31 -0.62 -4.60 4.99
C ALA A 31 0.39 -5.71 4.68
N ASN A 32 1.38 -5.43 3.83
CA ASN A 32 2.26 -6.43 3.24
C ASN A 32 3.73 -6.32 3.66
N ILE A 33 4.06 -5.45 4.63
CA ILE A 33 5.38 -5.37 5.24
C ILE A 33 5.37 -6.10 6.58
N TYR A 34 6.24 -7.10 6.70
CA TYR A 34 6.37 -7.94 7.88
C TYR A 34 7.77 -7.79 8.48
N GLN A 35 7.86 -7.83 9.80
CA GLN A 35 9.10 -8.03 10.53
C GLN A 35 8.93 -9.22 11.47
N ASP A 36 9.81 -10.23 11.35
CA ASP A 36 9.78 -11.43 12.20
C ASP A 36 8.39 -12.09 12.27
N GLY A 37 7.71 -12.19 11.12
CA GLY A 37 6.39 -12.81 10.98
C GLY A 37 5.19 -11.92 11.37
N HIS A 38 5.41 -10.71 11.88
CA HIS A 38 4.36 -9.78 12.29
C HIS A 38 4.29 -8.57 11.36
N ARG A 39 3.10 -7.99 11.14
CA ARG A 39 2.98 -6.77 10.33
C ARG A 39 3.69 -5.60 11.02
N MET A 40 4.49 -4.87 10.27
CA MET A 40 5.26 -3.74 10.79
C MET A 40 4.41 -2.47 10.94
N PHE A 41 3.35 -2.36 10.14
CA PHE A 41 2.39 -1.26 10.13
C PHE A 41 0.97 -1.77 10.28
N ASP A 42 0.06 -0.88 10.65
CA ASP A 42 -1.36 -1.17 10.60
C ASP A 42 -1.75 -1.41 9.13
N PRO A 43 -2.51 -2.48 8.82
CA PRO A 43 -2.83 -2.82 7.44
C PRO A 43 -3.82 -1.83 6.83
N TYR A 44 -4.74 -1.32 7.64
CA TYR A 44 -5.78 -0.40 7.23
C TYR A 44 -6.25 0.46 8.41
N THR A 45 -7.02 1.49 8.11
CA THR A 45 -7.82 2.24 9.09
C THR A 45 -9.23 2.47 8.54
N ILE A 46 -10.20 2.70 9.41
CA ILE A 46 -11.59 3.00 9.02
C ILE A 46 -11.98 4.37 9.58
N PHE A 47 -12.38 5.27 8.69
CA PHE A 47 -12.93 6.58 9.03
C PHE A 47 -14.46 6.53 9.00
N ASN A 48 -15.11 7.29 9.88
CA ASN A 48 -16.55 7.52 9.83
C ASN A 48 -16.80 8.97 9.41
N LEU A 49 -17.36 9.15 8.21
CA LEU A 49 -17.65 10.44 7.61
C LEU A 49 -19.17 10.60 7.52
N GLY A 50 -19.75 11.23 8.54
CA GLY A 50 -21.20 11.49 8.56
C GLY A 50 -22.07 10.22 8.53
N GLY A 51 -21.60 9.11 9.11
CA GLY A 51 -22.28 7.81 9.10
C GLY A 51 -21.79 6.85 8.03
N VAL A 52 -21.03 7.32 7.04
CA VAL A 52 -20.40 6.50 6.00
C VAL A 52 -19.05 6.00 6.49
N LYS A 53 -18.84 4.68 6.50
CA LYS A 53 -17.58 4.06 6.88
C LYS A 53 -16.69 3.90 5.66
N VAL A 54 -15.50 4.50 5.71
CA VAL A 54 -14.49 4.45 4.65
C VAL A 54 -13.26 3.72 5.16
N ALA A 55 -13.00 2.52 4.65
CA ALA A 55 -11.77 1.79 4.90
C ALA A 55 -10.67 2.26 3.95
N VAL A 56 -9.48 2.54 4.49
CA VAL A 56 -8.26 2.82 3.73
C VAL A 56 -7.25 1.71 4.01
N LEU A 57 -7.00 0.87 3.02
CA LEU A 57 -5.99 -0.20 3.01
C LEU A 57 -4.66 0.37 2.51
N GLY A 58 -3.55 0.12 3.21
CA GLY A 58 -2.21 0.51 2.78
C GLY A 58 -1.45 -0.64 2.14
N LEU A 59 -0.75 -0.40 1.03
CA LEU A 59 0.09 -1.40 0.35
C LEU A 59 1.37 -0.78 -0.21
N THR A 60 2.45 -1.55 -0.14
CA THR A 60 3.80 -1.15 -0.60
C THR A 60 4.27 -2.11 -1.68
N THR A 61 4.94 -1.64 -2.73
CA THR A 61 5.58 -2.51 -3.71
C THR A 61 6.54 -3.52 -3.05
N ASP A 62 6.47 -4.78 -3.44
CA ASP A 62 7.37 -5.84 -2.98
C ASP A 62 8.76 -5.77 -3.64
N ASP A 63 8.94 -4.92 -4.66
CA ASP A 63 10.26 -4.57 -5.18
C ASP A 63 11.12 -3.78 -4.19
N THR A 64 10.55 -3.24 -3.10
CA THR A 64 11.32 -2.54 -2.06
C THR A 64 12.50 -3.39 -1.56
N ALA A 65 12.30 -4.72 -1.44
CA ALA A 65 13.35 -5.65 -1.04
C ALA A 65 14.56 -5.69 -2.00
N LYS A 66 14.34 -5.37 -3.29
CA LYS A 66 15.37 -5.32 -4.32
C LYS A 66 16.03 -3.94 -4.42
N MET A 67 15.32 -2.89 -3.99
CA MET A 67 15.73 -1.49 -4.15
C MET A 67 16.51 -0.94 -2.94
N VAL A 68 16.31 -1.51 -1.76
CA VAL A 68 16.91 -1.04 -0.50
C VAL A 68 18.13 -1.87 -0.13
N ASN A 69 19.06 -1.27 0.62
CA ASN A 69 20.22 -1.98 1.15
C ASN A 69 19.79 -3.20 2.01
N PRO A 70 20.19 -4.44 1.67
CA PRO A 70 19.80 -5.64 2.41
C PRO A 70 20.18 -5.61 3.90
N ALA A 71 21.25 -4.88 4.27
CA ALA A 71 21.65 -4.72 5.67
C ALA A 71 20.59 -3.97 6.51
N GLN A 72 19.73 -3.17 5.87
CA GLN A 72 18.65 -2.43 6.53
C GLN A 72 17.35 -3.23 6.63
N LEU A 73 17.26 -4.37 5.93
CA LEU A 73 16.06 -5.21 5.83
C LEU A 73 16.16 -6.51 6.64
N GLN A 74 17.06 -6.59 7.61
CA GLN A 74 17.19 -7.79 8.45
C GLN A 74 15.87 -8.09 9.17
N GLY A 75 15.33 -9.28 8.93
CA GLY A 75 14.04 -9.73 9.48
C GLY A 75 12.82 -9.11 8.80
N ILE A 76 12.99 -8.21 7.82
CA ILE A 76 11.91 -7.53 7.11
C ILE A 76 11.60 -8.24 5.79
N GLU A 77 10.32 -8.55 5.59
CA GLU A 77 9.79 -9.20 4.40
C GLU A 77 8.71 -8.33 3.77
N PHE A 78 8.79 -8.13 2.44
CA PHE A 78 7.73 -7.51 1.66
C PHE A 78 6.97 -8.62 0.92
N LYS A 79 5.77 -8.93 1.38
CA LYS A 79 4.89 -9.92 0.74
C LYS A 79 4.17 -9.31 -0.45
N SER A 80 3.63 -10.17 -1.32
CA SER A 80 2.84 -9.71 -2.47
C SER A 80 1.68 -8.81 -2.01
N PRO A 81 1.63 -7.54 -2.44
CA PRO A 81 0.56 -6.62 -2.06
C PRO A 81 -0.80 -7.06 -2.60
N ILE A 82 -0.84 -7.63 -3.81
CA ILE A 82 -2.07 -8.15 -4.43
C ILE A 82 -2.64 -9.32 -3.61
N ALA A 83 -1.78 -10.23 -3.13
CA ALA A 83 -2.22 -11.35 -2.31
C ALA A 83 -2.75 -10.89 -0.93
N GLU A 84 -2.14 -9.88 -0.31
CA GLU A 84 -2.63 -9.29 0.93
C GLU A 84 -3.95 -8.53 0.73
N ALA A 85 -4.08 -7.78 -0.37
CA ALA A 85 -5.34 -7.14 -0.76
C ALA A 85 -6.46 -8.17 -0.95
N ALA A 86 -6.20 -9.27 -1.65
CA ALA A 86 -7.18 -10.34 -1.87
C ALA A 86 -7.70 -10.96 -0.56
N LYS A 87 -6.86 -11.02 0.48
CA LYS A 87 -7.27 -11.49 1.82
C LYS A 87 -8.11 -10.46 2.57
N LEU A 88 -7.69 -9.19 2.56
CA LEU A 88 -8.25 -8.17 3.45
C LEU A 88 -9.48 -7.46 2.87
N VAL A 89 -9.56 -7.27 1.55
CA VAL A 89 -10.68 -6.55 0.92
C VAL A 89 -12.05 -7.18 1.22
N PRO A 90 -12.23 -8.52 1.19
CA PRO A 90 -13.50 -9.14 1.58
C PRO A 90 -13.94 -8.80 3.03
N GLU A 91 -12.99 -8.76 3.97
CA GLU A 91 -13.27 -8.38 5.36
C GLU A 91 -13.61 -6.90 5.49
N LEU A 92 -12.89 -6.04 4.76
CA LEU A 92 -13.12 -4.59 4.77
C LEU A 92 -14.49 -4.25 4.22
N ARG A 93 -14.95 -4.94 3.18
CA ARG A 93 -16.30 -4.77 2.61
C ARG A 93 -17.43 -5.13 3.57
N GLN A 94 -17.18 -5.99 4.55
CA GLN A 94 -18.18 -6.27 5.60
C GLN A 94 -18.22 -5.19 6.68
N LYS A 95 -17.16 -4.38 6.79
CA LYS A 95 -16.98 -3.39 7.87
C LYS A 95 -17.19 -1.94 7.41
N ALA A 96 -17.07 -1.69 6.11
CA ALA A 96 -17.08 -0.36 5.52
C ALA A 96 -17.92 -0.31 4.24
N ASP A 97 -18.54 0.85 4.01
CA ASP A 97 -19.32 1.14 2.81
C ASP A 97 -18.41 1.38 1.60
N ILE A 98 -17.26 2.02 1.84
CA ILE A 98 -16.24 2.35 0.84
C ILE A 98 -14.91 1.70 1.21
N VAL A 99 -14.22 1.12 0.24
CA VAL A 99 -12.87 0.57 0.38
C VAL A 99 -11.93 1.27 -0.61
N ILE A 100 -11.03 2.08 -0.05
CA ILE A 100 -9.94 2.75 -0.77
C ILE A 100 -8.65 1.97 -0.51
N ALA A 101 -7.85 1.74 -1.55
CA ALA A 101 -6.47 1.28 -1.42
C ALA A 101 -5.53 2.46 -1.64
N ALA A 102 -4.81 2.87 -0.60
CA ALA A 102 -3.65 3.76 -0.74
C ALA A 102 -2.43 2.88 -1.04
N THR A 103 -1.83 3.05 -2.21
CA THR A 103 -0.78 2.15 -2.69
C THR A 103 0.48 2.89 -3.10
N HIS A 104 1.61 2.23 -2.93
CA HIS A 104 2.90 2.63 -3.50
C HIS A 104 3.40 1.51 -4.43
N MET A 105 2.62 1.18 -5.46
CA MET A 105 2.86 0.03 -6.35
C MET A 105 3.18 0.44 -7.80
N GLY A 106 2.62 1.56 -8.27
CA GLY A 106 2.86 2.07 -9.61
C GLY A 106 1.72 1.77 -10.56
N HIS A 107 1.43 2.74 -11.42
CA HIS A 107 0.47 2.58 -12.51
C HIS A 107 1.20 2.30 -13.82
N TYR A 108 0.98 1.10 -14.36
CA TYR A 108 1.53 0.69 -15.66
C TYR A 108 0.39 0.53 -16.66
N PRO A 109 0.45 1.17 -17.85
CA PRO A 109 -0.59 1.07 -18.87
C PRO A 109 -0.94 -0.39 -19.16
N ASP A 110 -2.24 -0.71 -19.10
CA ASP A 110 -2.75 -2.07 -19.35
C ASP A 110 -2.12 -3.17 -18.45
N GLY A 111 -1.53 -2.80 -17.30
CA GLY A 111 -0.82 -3.74 -16.42
C GLY A 111 0.52 -4.22 -16.98
N GLN A 112 1.08 -3.52 -17.98
CA GLN A 112 2.35 -3.88 -18.60
C GLN A 112 3.53 -3.33 -17.78
N HIS A 113 3.78 -3.95 -16.62
CA HIS A 113 4.77 -3.54 -15.62
C HIS A 113 6.24 -3.81 -15.97
N GLY A 114 6.52 -4.61 -17.00
CA GLY A 114 7.88 -4.90 -17.46
C GLY A 114 8.68 -5.70 -16.43
N VAL A 115 9.83 -5.16 -16.00
CA VAL A 115 10.71 -5.80 -15.00
C VAL A 115 10.34 -5.45 -13.55
N ASN A 116 9.40 -4.53 -13.36
CA ASN A 116 8.95 -4.10 -12.04
C ASN A 116 7.96 -5.11 -11.44
N ALA A 117 7.70 -5.02 -10.15
CA ALA A 117 6.62 -5.74 -9.49
C ALA A 117 5.25 -5.36 -10.07
N PRO A 118 4.26 -6.28 -10.03
CA PRO A 118 2.89 -5.99 -10.46
C PRO A 118 2.29 -4.75 -9.80
N GLY A 119 1.64 -3.91 -10.62
CA GLY A 119 1.17 -2.59 -10.22
C GLY A 119 -0.32 -2.49 -9.90
N ASP A 120 -0.80 -1.25 -9.83
CA ASP A 120 -2.18 -0.89 -9.45
C ASP A 120 -3.22 -1.49 -10.41
N VAL A 121 -2.93 -1.51 -11.72
CA VAL A 121 -3.85 -2.04 -12.75
C VAL A 121 -4.06 -3.55 -12.61
N GLU A 122 -2.98 -4.29 -12.34
CA GLU A 122 -3.05 -5.74 -12.13
C GLU A 122 -3.76 -6.08 -10.82
N MET A 123 -3.53 -5.30 -9.76
CA MET A 123 -4.27 -5.43 -8.51
C MET A 123 -5.77 -5.21 -8.72
N ALA A 124 -6.17 -4.16 -9.41
CA ALA A 124 -7.58 -3.86 -9.69
C ALA A 124 -8.28 -4.97 -10.50
N ARG A 125 -7.53 -5.64 -11.39
CA ARG A 125 -8.05 -6.80 -12.14
C ARG A 125 -8.27 -8.00 -11.23
N ALA A 126 -7.29 -8.31 -10.38
CA ALA A 126 -7.27 -9.49 -9.52
C ALA A 126 -8.20 -9.38 -8.30
N VAL A 127 -8.35 -8.20 -7.72
CA VAL A 127 -9.06 -7.98 -6.44
C VAL A 127 -10.31 -7.15 -6.67
N LYS A 128 -11.48 -7.79 -6.52
CA LYS A 128 -12.77 -7.10 -6.60
C LYS A 128 -13.14 -6.49 -5.25
N GLY A 129 -13.92 -5.40 -5.30
CA GLY A 129 -14.34 -4.70 -4.09
C GLY A 129 -13.34 -3.63 -3.63
N ILE A 130 -12.53 -3.06 -4.49
CA ILE A 130 -11.84 -1.78 -4.23
C ILE A 130 -12.59 -0.69 -5.02
N ASP A 131 -13.02 0.39 -4.36
CA ASP A 131 -13.73 1.50 -5.03
C ASP A 131 -12.76 2.48 -5.67
N LEU A 132 -11.60 2.70 -5.03
CA LEU A 132 -10.58 3.64 -5.48
C LEU A 132 -9.19 3.12 -5.11
N ILE A 133 -8.26 3.24 -6.06
CA ILE A 133 -6.83 3.11 -5.79
C ILE A 133 -6.21 4.50 -5.85
N VAL A 134 -5.66 4.96 -4.74
CA VAL A 134 -4.84 6.18 -4.66
C VAL A 134 -3.38 5.73 -4.75
N GLY A 135 -2.86 5.72 -5.97
CA GLY A 135 -1.54 5.18 -6.30
C GLY A 135 -0.38 6.16 -6.16
N GLY A 136 0.83 5.62 -6.35
CA GLY A 136 2.12 6.31 -6.24
C GLY A 136 3.21 5.55 -7.00
N HIS A 137 4.46 5.65 -6.54
CA HIS A 137 5.65 4.94 -7.06
C HIS A 137 6.08 5.29 -8.50
N SER A 138 5.21 5.08 -9.48
CA SER A 138 5.48 5.38 -10.90
C SER A 138 5.64 6.88 -11.21
N GLN A 139 5.25 7.75 -10.27
CA GLN A 139 5.36 9.22 -10.35
C GLN A 139 4.73 9.84 -11.61
N ASN A 140 3.69 9.21 -12.15
CA ASN A 140 2.99 9.67 -13.34
C ASN A 140 1.67 10.34 -12.99
N PRO A 141 1.30 11.46 -13.65
CA PRO A 141 -0.08 11.89 -13.66
C PRO A 141 -0.90 10.86 -14.44
N VAL A 142 -1.74 10.08 -13.74
CA VAL A 142 -2.67 9.14 -14.38
C VAL A 142 -3.86 9.92 -14.91
N CYS A 143 -3.65 10.60 -16.04
CA CYS A 143 -4.69 11.32 -16.75
C CYS A 143 -5.37 10.36 -17.73
N MET A 144 -6.59 9.96 -17.42
CA MET A 144 -7.51 9.49 -18.45
C MET A 144 -7.75 10.70 -19.35
N LYS A 145 -7.35 10.67 -20.63
CA LYS A 145 -7.79 11.69 -21.58
C LYS A 145 -9.32 11.79 -21.43
N ALA A 146 -9.82 13.01 -21.23
CA ALA A 146 -11.24 13.28 -21.34
C ALA A 146 -11.67 12.85 -22.74
N GLU A 147 -12.60 11.89 -22.81
CA GLU A 147 -13.41 11.71 -24.02
C GLU A 147 -14.22 12.98 -24.30
#